data_AF-A0A165R123-F1
#
_entry.id   AF-A0A165R123-F1
#
_cell.length_a   1.000
_cell.length_b   1.000
_cell.length_c   1.000
_cell.angle_alpha   90.00
_cell.angle_beta   90.00
_cell.angle_gamma   90.00
#
_symmetry.space_group_name_H-M   'P 1'
#
loop_
_entity.id
_entity.type
_entity.pdbx_description
1 polymer ?
#
loop_
_entity_poly.entity_id
_entity_poly.type
_entity_poly.pdbx_seq_one_letter_code
_entity_poly.pdbx_strand_id
1 'polypeptide(L)'
;MKKILFFSLFLIGINSYGQYMYPVKVGNCKINRFCLDCGDTLAGYDQKAFDKLKQELNKDLDLKQLNGRIGFQVLVDPDKTGCVISHTDESNHTITKKIIEKLNKFKDWMPSITDGKKELKTSINIVFDIQNNTISGGIERVDFDEFEKSFNHPIKPKVLNKTYQYKNKSLSNYTISIWDTKNSNLIDNDIMRVTIDKSGLLWVISDFELLTFNGKDFEEIQYNDPFNDDESGYSNILIDVNNVVWIYGNNQLYSIKDHIWQKHNTGLSKETYIITMSENPISKEIFISSPEGVVIYKNQKWDLINQNTVKELPSTDIFLTQRDSNHRLWIGTSKGTIIMDKHNKPIFPDLLPSIIKKKTITNIAEDKDGNLFLSLYDFKKKKKRQQYTDFIIYHTDGNYTKFTLENSGIATNTSLTKVLYDKEDDILWIATFNAGLIRYDLNKNSWENYHSENSMLPTSKITDMTFDKNYNLYLATNQGLVKLEKK
;
A
#
# COMPACT_ATOMS: atom_id res chain seq x y z
N MET A 1 -25.47 -28.69 17.30
CA MET A 1 -24.72 -29.55 16.36
C MET A 1 -23.69 -28.67 15.64
N LYS A 2 -22.41 -28.79 16.01
CA LYS A 2 -21.31 -28.05 15.39
C LYS A 2 -21.12 -28.57 13.97
N LYS A 3 -21.39 -27.75 12.95
CA LYS A 3 -20.95 -28.02 11.57
C LYS A 3 -19.56 -27.43 11.43
N ILE A 4 -18.57 -28.31 11.33
CA ILE A 4 -17.22 -28.00 10.90
C ILE A 4 -17.32 -27.73 9.40
N LEU A 5 -17.25 -26.48 8.98
CA LEU A 5 -17.04 -26.14 7.57
C LEU A 5 -15.55 -26.35 7.28
N PHE A 6 -15.29 -27.29 6.36
CA PHE A 6 -14.01 -27.42 5.69
C PHE A 6 -13.75 -26.12 4.91
N PHE A 7 -12.78 -25.34 5.36
CA PHE A 7 -12.12 -24.35 4.51
C PHE A 7 -11.39 -25.12 3.41
N SER A 8 -11.93 -25.12 2.19
CA SER A 8 -11.12 -25.36 1.01
C SER A 8 -10.33 -24.08 0.75
N LEU A 9 -9.12 -23.98 1.31
CA LEU A 9 -8.12 -23.04 0.80
C LEU A 9 -7.86 -23.41 -0.66
N PHE A 10 -8.44 -22.67 -1.60
CA PHE A 10 -7.86 -22.56 -2.92
C PHE A 10 -6.61 -21.70 -2.75
N LEU A 11 -5.47 -22.36 -2.53
CA LEU A 11 -4.15 -21.77 -2.63
C LEU A 11 -3.98 -21.28 -4.07
N ILE A 12 -4.29 -20.02 -4.33
CA ILE A 12 -3.91 -19.34 -5.57
C ILE A 12 -2.39 -19.36 -5.60
N GLY A 13 -1.83 -20.26 -6.39
CA GLY A 13 -0.39 -20.36 -6.61
C GLY A 13 0.13 -19.01 -7.10
N ILE A 14 0.88 -18.32 -6.25
CA ILE A 14 1.59 -17.09 -6.59
C ILE A 14 2.55 -17.42 -7.71
N ASN A 15 2.11 -17.16 -8.92
CA ASN A 15 2.86 -17.35 -10.14
C ASN A 15 3.83 -16.17 -10.29
N SER A 16 4.88 -16.17 -9.46
CA SER A 16 5.89 -15.11 -9.46
C SER A 16 6.88 -15.26 -10.62
N TYR A 17 7.41 -14.13 -11.11
CA TYR A 17 8.67 -14.13 -11.85
C TYR A 17 9.75 -14.64 -10.89
N GLY A 18 10.52 -15.67 -11.27
CA GLY A 18 11.38 -16.36 -10.31
C GLY A 18 12.33 -15.43 -9.56
N GLN A 19 12.27 -15.44 -8.23
CA GLN A 19 13.12 -14.63 -7.34
C GLN A 19 14.06 -15.51 -6.49
N TYR A 20 15.22 -14.97 -6.16
CA TYR A 20 16.16 -15.65 -5.26
C TYR A 20 15.77 -15.34 -3.80
N MET A 21 15.60 -16.38 -2.98
CA MET A 21 15.27 -16.26 -1.55
C MET A 21 16.50 -15.94 -0.69
N TYR A 22 17.69 -16.34 -1.14
CA TYR A 22 18.93 -16.20 -0.39
C TYR A 22 19.95 -15.28 -1.09
N PRO A 23 20.88 -14.65 -0.33
CA PRO A 23 21.77 -13.60 -0.83
C PRO A 23 22.73 -14.08 -1.92
N VAL A 24 23.18 -15.34 -1.91
CA VAL A 24 24.14 -15.87 -2.87
C VAL A 24 23.44 -16.65 -3.97
N LYS A 25 23.64 -16.23 -5.23
CA LYS A 25 22.97 -16.81 -6.42
C LYS A 25 23.83 -17.89 -7.08
N VAL A 26 23.17 -18.94 -7.58
CA VAL A 26 23.80 -20.04 -8.32
C VAL A 26 23.33 -20.02 -9.77
N GLY A 27 24.24 -19.72 -10.71
CA GLY A 27 23.92 -19.40 -12.11
C GLY A 27 23.65 -20.59 -13.05
N ASN A 28 23.42 -21.79 -12.53
CA ASN A 28 23.43 -23.02 -13.35
C ASN A 28 22.03 -23.47 -13.83
N CYS A 29 20.96 -22.78 -13.41
CA CYS A 29 19.58 -23.19 -13.63
C CYS A 29 18.82 -22.13 -14.44
N LYS A 30 17.89 -22.58 -15.30
CA LYS A 30 16.94 -21.65 -15.96
C LYS A 30 15.83 -21.27 -14.98
N ILE A 31 15.82 -20.00 -14.58
CA ILE A 31 14.79 -19.42 -13.71
C ILE A 31 13.79 -18.69 -14.59
N ASN A 32 12.66 -19.35 -14.88
CA ASN A 32 11.59 -18.75 -15.66
C ASN A 32 10.44 -18.35 -14.70
N ARG A 33 9.58 -19.32 -14.39
CA ARG A 33 8.41 -19.18 -13.52
C ARG A 33 8.37 -20.42 -12.62
N PHE A 34 8.16 -20.20 -11.33
CA PHE A 34 7.96 -21.25 -10.35
C PHE A 34 7.06 -20.71 -9.23
N CYS A 35 6.38 -21.59 -8.53
CA CYS A 35 5.68 -21.24 -7.30
C CYS A 35 6.57 -21.54 -6.08
N LEU A 36 6.40 -20.79 -4.98
CA LEU A 36 7.08 -21.06 -3.72
C LEU A 36 6.23 -21.99 -2.87
N ASP A 37 6.79 -23.15 -2.49
CA ASP A 37 6.18 -24.14 -1.58
C ASP A 37 4.66 -24.38 -1.81
N CYS A 38 4.24 -24.49 -3.07
CA CYS A 38 2.83 -24.56 -3.47
C CYS A 38 2.37 -25.98 -3.86
N GLY A 39 1.06 -26.12 -4.03
CA GLY A 39 0.36 -27.31 -4.52
C GLY A 39 -0.40 -28.05 -3.41
N ASP A 40 -1.46 -28.79 -3.78
CA ASP A 40 -2.22 -29.64 -2.85
C ASP A 40 -1.33 -30.70 -2.21
N THR A 41 -0.45 -31.28 -3.03
CA THR A 41 0.68 -32.08 -2.57
C THR A 41 1.95 -31.26 -2.76
N LEU A 42 2.64 -30.94 -1.66
CA LEU A 42 3.84 -30.13 -1.68
C LEU A 42 5.02 -30.86 -2.33
N ALA A 43 5.87 -30.09 -3.01
CA ALA A 43 7.15 -30.60 -3.52
C ALA A 43 8.05 -31.08 -2.36
N GLY A 44 8.89 -32.08 -2.60
CA GLY A 44 9.78 -32.63 -1.60
C GLY A 44 10.77 -33.65 -2.17
N TYR A 45 11.10 -34.68 -1.42
CA TYR A 45 12.01 -35.76 -1.82
C TYR A 45 11.57 -37.11 -1.24
N ASP A 46 12.05 -38.20 -1.84
CA ASP A 46 11.99 -39.51 -1.19
C ASP A 46 12.87 -39.53 0.07
N GLN A 47 12.26 -39.80 1.21
CA GLN A 47 12.93 -39.72 2.51
C GLN A 47 14.13 -40.67 2.63
N LYS A 48 14.00 -41.92 2.14
CA LYS A 48 15.07 -42.92 2.24
C LYS A 48 16.26 -42.54 1.37
N ALA A 49 15.99 -42.04 0.16
CA ALA A 49 17.03 -41.55 -0.75
C ALA A 49 17.74 -40.32 -0.17
N PHE A 50 16.99 -39.38 0.42
CA PHE A 50 17.58 -38.18 1.02
C PHE A 50 18.40 -38.49 2.28
N ASP A 51 17.98 -39.47 3.10
CA ASP A 51 18.76 -39.95 4.23
C ASP A 51 20.09 -40.58 3.79
N LYS A 52 20.10 -41.30 2.67
CA LYS A 52 21.33 -41.81 2.06
C LYS A 52 22.25 -40.67 1.60
N LEU A 53 21.71 -39.63 0.96
CA LEU A 53 22.46 -38.44 0.57
C LEU A 53 23.11 -37.76 1.79
N LYS A 54 22.40 -37.63 2.91
CA LYS A 54 22.96 -37.10 4.16
C LYS A 54 24.07 -37.98 4.73
N GLN A 55 23.93 -39.30 4.68
CA GLN A 55 24.99 -40.21 5.11
C GLN A 55 26.25 -40.07 4.25
N GLU A 56 26.09 -39.93 2.93
CA GLU A 56 27.21 -39.65 2.03
C GLU A 56 27.88 -38.31 2.35
N LEU A 57 27.10 -37.25 2.58
CA LEU A 57 27.64 -35.94 2.98
C LEU A 57 28.43 -36.02 4.29
N ASN A 58 27.92 -36.72 5.31
CA ASN A 58 28.64 -36.93 6.58
C ASN A 58 29.94 -37.72 6.41
N LYS A 59 30.03 -38.57 5.38
CA LYS A 59 31.24 -39.34 5.07
C LYS A 59 32.25 -38.55 4.23
N ASP A 60 31.76 -37.76 3.27
CA ASP A 60 32.56 -37.09 2.24
C ASP A 60 33.08 -35.69 2.66
N LEU A 61 32.51 -35.11 3.72
CA LEU A 61 32.81 -33.76 4.20
C LEU A 61 33.59 -33.80 5.52
N ASP A 62 34.61 -32.95 5.64
CA ASP A 62 35.29 -32.68 6.92
C ASP A 62 34.62 -31.49 7.61
N LEU A 63 33.95 -31.74 8.74
CA LEU A 63 33.09 -30.78 9.45
C LEU A 63 33.65 -30.40 10.83
N LYS A 64 34.88 -30.81 11.18
CA LYS A 64 35.44 -30.77 12.54
C LYS A 64 35.57 -29.37 13.16
N GLN A 65 35.46 -28.30 12.36
CA GLN A 65 35.58 -26.91 12.82
C GLN A 65 34.43 -26.02 12.36
N LEU A 66 33.34 -26.62 11.89
CA LEU A 66 32.19 -25.90 11.39
C LEU A 66 31.01 -26.10 12.32
N ASN A 67 30.37 -24.99 12.69
CA ASN A 67 29.10 -24.96 13.37
C ASN A 67 28.24 -23.89 12.70
N GLY A 68 27.00 -24.24 12.36
CA GLY A 68 26.09 -23.29 11.75
C GLY A 68 25.01 -23.94 10.91
N ARG A 69 24.23 -23.09 10.26
CA ARG A 69 23.07 -23.47 9.46
C ARG A 69 23.20 -22.90 8.05
N ILE A 70 23.01 -23.74 7.04
CA ILE A 70 23.08 -23.35 5.63
C ILE A 70 21.77 -23.68 4.95
N GLY A 71 21.10 -22.67 4.41
CA GLY A 71 19.88 -22.79 3.63
C GLY A 71 20.18 -22.79 2.13
N PHE A 72 19.45 -23.61 1.39
CA PHE A 72 19.51 -23.75 -0.06
C PHE A 72 18.11 -23.63 -0.64
N GLN A 73 17.94 -22.78 -1.65
CA GLN A 73 16.71 -22.69 -2.42
C GLN A 73 16.84 -23.63 -3.62
N VAL A 74 15.97 -24.64 -3.68
CA VAL A 74 15.99 -25.68 -4.71
C VAL A 74 14.73 -25.59 -5.56
N LEU A 75 14.90 -25.51 -6.88
CA LEU A 75 13.82 -25.67 -7.83
C LEU A 75 13.63 -27.15 -8.14
N VAL A 76 12.44 -27.69 -7.84
CA VAL A 76 12.04 -29.05 -8.17
C VAL A 76 11.21 -29.04 -9.45
N ASP A 77 11.62 -29.87 -10.41
CA ASP A 77 11.02 -30.01 -11.72
C ASP A 77 10.04 -31.21 -11.80
N PRO A 78 9.03 -31.18 -12.70
CA PRO A 78 8.08 -32.28 -12.89
C PRO A 78 8.72 -33.64 -13.19
N ASP A 79 9.94 -33.62 -13.71
CA ASP A 79 10.75 -34.79 -14.08
C ASP A 79 11.56 -35.37 -12.91
N LYS A 80 11.31 -34.91 -11.68
CA LYS A 80 11.98 -35.33 -10.43
C LYS A 80 13.43 -34.87 -10.31
N THR A 81 13.86 -33.89 -11.10
CA THR A 81 15.16 -33.25 -10.93
C THR A 81 15.05 -32.03 -10.02
N GLY A 82 16.19 -31.66 -9.41
CA GLY A 82 16.30 -30.49 -8.55
C GLY A 82 17.49 -29.62 -8.96
N CYS A 83 17.34 -28.31 -8.81
CA CYS A 83 18.38 -27.35 -9.16
C CYS A 83 18.47 -26.25 -8.11
N VAL A 84 19.61 -26.16 -7.42
CA VAL A 84 19.89 -25.11 -6.44
C VAL A 84 20.10 -23.78 -7.15
N ILE A 85 19.35 -22.75 -6.76
CA ILE A 85 19.39 -21.41 -7.36
C ILE A 85 19.90 -20.32 -6.43
N SER A 86 19.80 -20.49 -5.11
CA SER A 86 20.44 -19.60 -4.13
C SER A 86 20.77 -20.31 -2.82
N HIS A 87 21.66 -19.73 -2.02
CA HIS A 87 22.00 -20.20 -0.67
C HIS A 87 22.44 -19.08 0.29
N THR A 88 22.47 -19.38 1.58
CA THR A 88 22.82 -18.41 2.65
C THR A 88 24.32 -18.21 2.88
N ASP A 89 25.18 -19.15 2.46
CA ASP A 89 26.62 -19.08 2.73
C ASP A 89 27.36 -18.01 1.88
N GLU A 90 27.66 -16.86 2.48
CA GLU A 90 28.44 -15.78 1.86
C GLU A 90 29.97 -16.00 1.91
N SER A 91 30.45 -17.03 2.60
CA SER A 91 31.89 -17.30 2.79
C SER A 91 32.55 -18.00 1.59
N ASN A 92 31.76 -18.46 0.61
CA ASN A 92 32.20 -19.22 -0.58
C ASN A 92 32.93 -20.53 -0.21
N HIS A 93 32.50 -21.19 0.87
CA HIS A 93 33.16 -22.39 1.38
C HIS A 93 33.05 -23.56 0.38
N THR A 94 34.11 -24.36 0.29
CA THR A 94 34.15 -25.58 -0.55
C THR A 94 33.09 -26.63 -0.18
N ILE A 95 32.58 -26.62 1.05
CA ILE A 95 31.56 -27.57 1.51
C ILE A 95 30.22 -27.22 0.91
N THR A 96 29.85 -25.94 0.90
CA THR A 96 28.66 -25.42 0.23
C THR A 96 28.64 -25.84 -1.24
N LYS A 97 29.77 -25.73 -1.95
CA LYS A 97 29.89 -26.18 -3.35
C LYS A 97 29.63 -27.69 -3.49
N LYS A 98 30.19 -28.52 -2.62
CA LYS A 98 29.95 -29.98 -2.62
C LYS A 98 28.49 -30.34 -2.31
N ILE A 99 27.85 -29.61 -1.39
CA ILE A 99 26.43 -29.81 -1.07
C ILE A 99 25.58 -29.44 -2.30
N ILE A 100 25.84 -28.30 -2.96
CA ILE A 100 25.17 -27.89 -4.19
C ILE A 100 25.31 -28.97 -5.27
N GLU A 101 26.51 -29.51 -5.48
CA GLU A 101 26.73 -30.58 -6.45
C GLU A 101 25.93 -31.84 -6.14
N LYS A 102 25.84 -32.25 -4.87
CA LYS A 102 25.08 -33.44 -4.45
C LYS A 102 23.57 -33.21 -4.58
N LEU A 103 23.06 -32.03 -4.18
CA LEU A 103 21.65 -31.67 -4.34
C LEU A 103 21.22 -31.61 -5.82
N ASN A 104 22.05 -31.02 -6.69
CA ASN A 104 21.77 -30.95 -8.13
C ASN A 104 21.83 -32.32 -8.83
N LYS A 105 22.57 -33.29 -8.27
CA LYS A 105 22.65 -34.67 -8.79
C LYS A 105 21.59 -35.60 -8.21
N PHE A 106 20.88 -35.17 -7.17
CA PHE A 106 19.81 -35.96 -6.55
C PHE A 106 18.62 -36.08 -7.51
N LYS A 107 18.15 -37.31 -7.75
CA LYS A 107 17.10 -37.63 -8.75
C LYS A 107 15.77 -38.06 -8.15
N ASP A 108 15.71 -38.16 -6.83
CA ASP A 108 14.53 -38.64 -6.11
C ASP A 108 13.74 -37.47 -5.51
N TRP A 109 13.69 -36.34 -6.24
CA TRP A 109 12.79 -35.24 -5.89
C TRP A 109 11.34 -35.61 -6.21
N MET A 110 10.42 -35.11 -5.39
CA MET A 110 8.98 -35.27 -5.56
C MET A 110 8.42 -33.91 -6.00
N PRO A 111 7.89 -33.78 -7.22
CA PRO A 111 7.27 -32.53 -7.66
C PRO A 111 5.95 -32.29 -6.91
N SER A 112 5.54 -31.03 -6.83
CA SER A 112 4.22 -30.67 -6.32
C SER A 112 3.12 -31.04 -7.31
N ILE A 113 1.91 -31.22 -6.79
CA ILE A 113 0.72 -31.61 -7.54
C ILE A 113 -0.45 -30.72 -7.12
N THR A 114 -1.14 -30.16 -8.10
CA THR A 114 -2.39 -29.40 -7.94
C THR A 114 -3.45 -30.02 -8.86
N ASP A 115 -4.62 -30.36 -8.33
CA ASP A 115 -5.71 -30.99 -9.11
C ASP A 115 -5.26 -32.22 -9.91
N GLY A 116 -4.36 -33.02 -9.33
CA GLY A 116 -3.80 -34.22 -9.97
C GLY A 116 -2.82 -33.97 -11.11
N LYS A 117 -2.44 -32.71 -11.39
CA LYS A 117 -1.42 -32.33 -12.38
C LYS A 117 -0.15 -31.83 -11.68
N LYS A 118 1.01 -32.19 -12.23
CA LYS A 118 2.30 -31.69 -11.73
C LYS A 118 2.45 -30.21 -12.08
N GLU A 119 2.89 -29.41 -11.13
CA GLU A 119 3.24 -28.00 -11.36
C GLU A 119 4.47 -27.86 -12.24
N LEU A 120 4.58 -26.73 -12.94
CA LEU A 120 5.67 -26.48 -13.90
C LEU A 120 7.05 -26.50 -13.25
N LYS A 121 7.22 -25.85 -12.08
CA LYS A 121 8.39 -25.85 -11.19
C LYS A 121 8.00 -25.34 -9.80
N THR A 122 8.56 -25.91 -8.74
CA THR A 122 8.32 -25.43 -7.36
C THR A 122 9.63 -25.17 -6.64
N SER A 123 9.72 -24.02 -5.98
CA SER A 123 10.84 -23.65 -5.10
C SER A 123 10.58 -24.15 -3.69
N ILE A 124 11.53 -24.88 -3.12
CA ILE A 124 11.53 -25.33 -1.72
C ILE A 124 12.83 -24.93 -1.02
N ASN A 125 12.80 -24.82 0.30
CA ASN A 125 14.00 -24.59 1.11
C ASN A 125 14.52 -25.91 1.67
N ILE A 126 15.80 -26.18 1.44
CA ILE A 126 16.54 -27.27 2.07
C ILE A 126 17.54 -26.65 3.03
N VAL A 127 17.49 -27.06 4.28
CA VAL A 127 18.39 -26.54 5.30
C VAL A 127 19.23 -27.66 5.89
N PHE A 128 20.51 -27.37 6.07
CA PHE A 128 21.44 -28.23 6.77
C PHE A 128 22.00 -27.54 8.02
N ASP A 129 21.89 -28.24 9.15
CA ASP A 129 22.51 -27.89 10.42
C ASP A 129 23.79 -28.71 10.58
N ILE A 130 24.91 -28.01 10.73
CA ILE A 130 26.24 -28.59 10.94
C ILE A 130 26.61 -28.36 12.40
N GLN A 131 26.72 -29.45 13.15
CA GLN A 131 27.14 -29.43 14.55
C GLN A 131 27.89 -30.71 14.88
N ASN A 132 28.89 -30.63 15.78
CA ASN A 132 29.61 -31.80 16.30
C ASN A 132 30.18 -32.71 15.21
N ASN A 133 30.76 -32.13 14.15
CA ASN A 133 31.29 -32.86 12.98
C ASN A 133 30.23 -33.72 12.25
N THR A 134 28.96 -33.36 12.36
CA THR A 134 27.85 -34.00 11.65
C THR A 134 26.99 -32.98 10.94
N ILE A 135 26.42 -33.36 9.80
CA ILE A 135 25.44 -32.59 9.06
C ILE A 135 24.09 -33.30 9.12
N SER A 136 23.06 -32.57 9.54
CA SER A 136 21.67 -33.02 9.59
C SER A 136 20.81 -31.98 8.89
N GLY A 137 19.56 -32.31 8.54
CA GLY A 137 18.72 -31.38 7.81
C GLY A 137 17.65 -32.03 6.95
N GLY A 138 16.90 -31.17 6.27
CA GLY A 138 15.76 -31.54 5.43
C GLY A 138 15.06 -30.31 4.86
N ILE A 139 13.82 -30.50 4.44
CA ILE A 139 12.98 -29.38 3.98
C ILE A 139 12.58 -28.52 5.16
N GLU A 140 12.79 -27.21 5.02
CA GLU A 140 12.17 -26.20 5.86
C GLU A 140 11.02 -25.59 5.08
N ARG A 141 9.79 -25.79 5.56
CA ARG A 141 8.60 -25.24 4.89
C ARG A 141 8.53 -23.74 5.12
N VAL A 142 8.01 -23.03 4.13
CA VAL A 142 7.70 -21.61 4.30
C VAL A 142 6.46 -21.52 5.19
N ASP A 143 6.63 -21.00 6.40
CA ASP A 143 5.51 -20.54 7.20
C ASP A 143 5.03 -19.24 6.56
N PHE A 144 3.95 -19.32 5.76
CA PHE A 144 3.42 -18.15 5.07
C PHE A 144 2.88 -17.10 6.05
N ASP A 145 2.36 -17.49 7.21
CA ASP A 145 1.89 -16.55 8.22
C ASP A 145 3.08 -15.78 8.84
N GLU A 146 4.20 -16.45 9.11
CA GLU A 146 5.43 -15.82 9.60
C GLU A 146 6.16 -15.03 8.50
N PHE A 147 6.14 -15.51 7.26
CA PHE A 147 6.70 -14.85 6.08
C PHE A 147 5.94 -13.55 5.77
N GLU A 148 4.62 -13.55 5.83
CA GLU A 148 3.79 -12.34 5.72
C GLU A 148 4.06 -11.38 6.88
N LYS A 149 4.15 -11.90 8.11
CA LYS A 149 4.58 -11.10 9.28
C LYS A 149 6.00 -10.53 9.15
N SER A 150 6.90 -11.14 8.36
CA SER A 150 8.24 -10.61 8.12
C SER A 150 8.23 -9.33 7.26
N PHE A 151 7.15 -9.08 6.51
CA PHE A 151 6.91 -7.79 5.87
C PHE A 151 6.36 -6.74 6.84
N ASN A 152 5.86 -7.13 8.02
CA ASN A 152 5.38 -6.26 9.09
C ASN A 152 6.50 -5.69 9.97
N HIS A 153 7.65 -5.35 9.38
CA HIS A 153 8.69 -4.59 10.07
C HIS A 153 8.67 -3.11 9.64
N PRO A 154 8.81 -2.16 10.59
CA PRO A 154 8.87 -0.74 10.27
C PRO A 154 10.03 -0.47 9.31
N ILE A 155 9.70 -0.07 8.07
CA ILE A 155 10.71 0.35 7.11
C ILE A 155 11.34 1.65 7.62
N LYS A 156 12.68 1.72 7.61
CA LYS A 156 13.39 2.94 7.99
C LYS A 156 12.86 4.15 7.20
N PRO A 157 12.63 5.29 7.87
CA PRO A 157 12.11 6.48 7.22
C PRO A 157 13.06 6.97 6.11
N LYS A 158 12.50 7.26 4.94
CA LYS A 158 13.19 7.84 3.80
C LYS A 158 13.10 9.37 3.81
N VAL A 159 13.64 9.99 4.86
CA VAL A 159 13.77 11.46 4.94
C VAL A 159 14.84 11.91 3.95
N LEU A 160 14.43 12.63 2.91
CA LEU A 160 15.31 13.12 1.83
C LEU A 160 15.93 14.48 2.17
N ASN A 161 15.25 15.29 2.98
CA ASN A 161 15.77 16.58 3.42
C ASN A 161 16.89 16.38 4.45
N LYS A 162 18.14 16.59 4.02
CA LYS A 162 19.33 16.44 4.88
C LYS A 162 19.84 17.77 5.44
N THR A 163 19.28 18.90 5.00
CA THR A 163 19.72 20.24 5.40
C THR A 163 18.89 20.80 6.55
N TYR A 164 17.63 20.37 6.69
CA TYR A 164 16.75 20.80 7.77
C TYR A 164 16.91 19.92 9.02
N GLN A 165 17.00 20.55 10.19
CA GLN A 165 17.06 19.85 11.49
C GLN A 165 15.69 19.89 12.19
N TYR A 166 15.05 18.74 12.29
CA TYR A 166 13.74 18.58 12.93
C TYR A 166 13.87 18.50 14.46
N LYS A 167 13.45 19.55 15.16
CA LYS A 167 13.48 19.59 16.63
C LYS A 167 12.28 18.91 17.30
N ASN A 168 11.18 18.73 16.56
CA ASN A 168 9.96 18.04 17.00
C ASN A 168 9.41 18.49 18.37
N LYS A 169 9.50 19.79 18.68
CA LYS A 169 9.14 20.33 20.01
C LYS A 169 7.67 20.10 20.36
N SER A 170 6.79 20.12 19.35
CA SER A 170 5.35 20.01 19.58
C SER A 170 4.91 18.57 19.82
N LEU A 171 5.76 17.57 19.55
CA LEU A 171 5.42 16.15 19.73
C LEU A 171 5.00 15.84 21.17
N SER A 172 5.61 16.52 22.16
CA SER A 172 5.26 16.35 23.58
C SER A 172 3.85 16.79 23.96
N ASN A 173 3.20 17.62 23.11
CA ASN A 173 1.83 18.09 23.30
C ASN A 173 0.78 17.07 22.83
N TYR A 174 1.20 15.97 22.22
CA TYR A 174 0.31 14.92 21.74
C TYR A 174 0.44 13.64 22.55
N THR A 175 -0.69 12.97 22.76
CA THR A 175 -0.78 11.57 23.11
C THR A 175 -0.96 10.79 21.82
N ILE A 176 -0.13 9.76 21.60
CA ILE A 176 -0.21 8.89 20.43
C ILE A 176 -0.74 7.52 20.88
N SER A 177 -1.90 7.14 20.37
CA SER A 177 -2.53 5.84 20.61
C SER A 177 -2.50 5.01 19.33
N ILE A 178 -2.29 3.71 19.46
CA ILE A 178 -2.08 2.78 18.34
C ILE A 178 -2.99 1.57 18.53
N TRP A 179 -3.71 1.18 17.49
CA TRP A 179 -4.47 -0.05 17.43
C TRP A 179 -3.98 -0.91 16.26
N ASP A 180 -3.41 -2.06 16.58
CA ASP A 180 -2.87 -3.03 15.63
C ASP A 180 -3.47 -4.43 15.90
N THR A 181 -3.13 -5.42 15.08
CA THR A 181 -3.61 -6.81 15.25
C THR A 181 -3.12 -7.49 16.54
N LYS A 182 -2.18 -6.89 17.27
CA LYS A 182 -1.63 -7.45 18.53
C LYS A 182 -2.37 -6.94 19.75
N ASN A 183 -2.93 -5.74 19.69
CA ASN A 183 -3.58 -5.09 20.83
C ASN A 183 -5.08 -4.77 20.62
N SER A 184 -5.62 -5.11 19.45
CA SER A 184 -7.02 -4.90 19.09
C SER A 184 -7.53 -6.08 18.25
N ASN A 185 -8.81 -6.04 17.90
CA ASN A 185 -9.45 -6.99 16.99
C ASN A 185 -9.42 -6.53 15.52
N LEU A 186 -8.49 -5.64 15.15
CA LEU A 186 -8.21 -5.30 13.76
C LEU A 186 -7.87 -6.56 12.96
N ILE A 187 -8.37 -6.66 11.72
CA ILE A 187 -8.17 -7.83 10.86
C ILE A 187 -6.75 -7.82 10.27
N ASP A 188 -6.36 -6.71 9.65
CA ASP A 188 -5.02 -6.54 9.08
C ASP A 188 -4.41 -5.15 9.41
N ASN A 189 -3.09 -5.10 9.54
CA ASN A 189 -2.36 -3.87 9.87
C ASN A 189 -2.23 -2.88 8.70
N ASP A 190 -2.43 -3.28 7.44
CA ASP A 190 -2.40 -2.40 6.26
C ASP A 190 -3.73 -1.67 6.09
N ILE A 191 -3.88 -0.59 6.85
CA ILE A 191 -5.00 0.33 6.69
C ILE A 191 -4.73 1.21 5.48
N MET A 192 -5.59 1.10 4.46
CA MET A 192 -5.49 1.84 3.21
C MET A 192 -6.22 3.18 3.26
N ARG A 193 -7.40 3.20 3.91
CA ARG A 193 -8.27 4.37 3.98
C ARG A 193 -8.86 4.51 5.38
N VAL A 194 -9.03 5.76 5.81
CA VAL A 194 -9.76 6.09 7.03
C VAL A 194 -10.58 7.34 6.78
N THR A 195 -11.84 7.32 7.19
CA THR A 195 -12.74 8.48 7.23
C THR A 195 -13.61 8.39 8.48
N ILE A 196 -14.30 9.47 8.82
CA ILE A 196 -15.18 9.51 9.98
C ILE A 196 -16.55 10.01 9.55
N ASP A 197 -17.60 9.39 10.08
CA ASP A 197 -18.96 9.86 9.86
C ASP A 197 -19.36 10.94 10.88
N LYS A 198 -20.53 11.56 10.67
CA LYS A 198 -21.02 12.66 11.51
C LYS A 198 -21.39 12.23 12.93
N SER A 199 -21.54 10.93 13.19
CA SER A 199 -21.74 10.40 14.54
C SER A 199 -20.43 10.29 15.32
N GLY A 200 -19.30 10.28 14.62
CA GLY A 200 -17.96 10.07 15.17
C GLY A 200 -17.48 8.63 15.03
N LEU A 201 -18.19 7.77 14.29
CA LEU A 201 -17.74 6.43 13.98
C LEU A 201 -16.72 6.49 12.85
N LEU A 202 -15.55 5.87 13.06
CA LEU A 202 -14.53 5.77 12.02
C LEU A 202 -14.89 4.63 11.07
N TRP A 203 -14.69 4.86 9.78
CA TRP A 203 -14.81 3.86 8.74
C TRP A 203 -13.43 3.65 8.12
N VAL A 204 -13.02 2.39 8.05
CA VAL A 204 -11.65 1.97 7.79
C VAL A 204 -11.65 0.92 6.70
N ILE A 205 -10.74 1.03 5.73
CA ILE A 205 -10.44 -0.05 4.79
C ILE A 205 -9.09 -0.67 5.19
N SER A 206 -9.09 -1.93 5.62
CA SER A 206 -7.94 -2.70 6.13
C SER A 206 -7.79 -3.94 5.26
N ASP A 207 -6.67 -4.07 4.53
CA ASP A 207 -6.44 -5.11 3.51
C ASP A 207 -7.66 -5.39 2.62
N PHE A 208 -8.19 -4.33 2.00
CA PHE A 208 -9.39 -4.37 1.17
C PHE A 208 -10.72 -4.75 1.88
N GLU A 209 -10.71 -4.99 3.20
CA GLU A 209 -11.92 -5.22 3.99
C GLU A 209 -12.47 -3.93 4.61
N LEU A 210 -13.79 -3.83 4.75
CA LEU A 210 -14.46 -2.67 5.31
C LEU A 210 -14.81 -2.86 6.77
N LEU A 211 -14.25 -2.00 7.62
CA LEU A 211 -14.43 -2.01 9.07
C LEU A 211 -14.99 -0.67 9.57
N THR A 212 -15.64 -0.70 10.73
CA THR A 212 -15.90 0.48 11.54
C THR A 212 -15.10 0.43 12.84
N PHE A 213 -14.81 1.58 13.44
CA PHE A 213 -14.09 1.68 14.70
C PHE A 213 -14.73 2.73 15.61
N ASN A 214 -15.14 2.29 16.80
CA ASN A 214 -15.88 3.11 17.77
C ASN A 214 -14.98 3.81 18.80
N GLY A 215 -13.65 3.76 18.62
CA GLY A 215 -12.67 4.24 19.60
C GLY A 215 -12.07 3.15 20.49
N LYS A 216 -12.61 1.93 20.43
CA LYS A 216 -12.15 0.78 21.20
C LYS A 216 -12.04 -0.49 20.37
N ASP A 217 -13.12 -0.86 19.68
CA ASP A 217 -13.25 -2.14 18.98
C ASP A 217 -13.51 -1.88 17.48
N PHE A 218 -12.96 -2.74 16.62
CA PHE A 218 -13.25 -2.79 15.19
C PHE A 218 -14.44 -3.71 14.92
N GLU A 219 -15.35 -3.33 14.04
CA GLU A 219 -16.48 -4.15 13.61
C GLU A 219 -16.51 -4.24 12.09
N GLU A 220 -16.47 -5.46 11.56
CA GLU A 220 -16.54 -5.73 10.13
C GLU A 220 -17.94 -5.43 9.60
N ILE A 221 -18.00 -4.69 8.48
CA ILE A 221 -19.26 -4.38 7.80
C ILE A 221 -19.34 -5.24 6.55
N GLN A 222 -19.98 -6.40 6.68
CA GLN A 222 -20.23 -7.28 5.55
C GLN A 222 -21.36 -6.76 4.67
N TYR A 223 -21.11 -6.74 3.36
CA TYR A 223 -22.15 -6.64 2.36
C TYR A 223 -22.34 -8.01 1.71
N ASN A 224 -23.49 -8.63 1.95
CA ASN A 224 -23.90 -9.80 1.20
C ASN A 224 -24.37 -9.38 -0.20
N ASP A 225 -23.45 -9.15 -1.15
CA ASP A 225 -23.81 -9.16 -2.58
C ASP A 225 -23.85 -10.63 -3.04
N PRO A 226 -25.01 -11.15 -3.48
CA PRO A 226 -25.09 -12.50 -4.06
C PRO A 226 -24.30 -12.65 -5.38
N PHE A 227 -23.75 -11.56 -5.91
CA PHE A 227 -22.86 -11.51 -7.08
C PHE A 227 -21.47 -10.96 -6.71
N ASN A 228 -21.06 -11.05 -5.44
CA ASN A 228 -19.66 -10.87 -5.09
C ASN A 228 -18.90 -12.14 -5.44
N ASP A 229 -17.83 -12.01 -6.22
CA ASP A 229 -17.06 -13.15 -6.73
C ASP A 229 -15.97 -13.57 -5.73
N ASP A 230 -16.01 -13.12 -4.47
CA ASP A 230 -15.01 -13.29 -3.39
C ASP A 230 -13.55 -12.88 -3.72
N GLU A 231 -13.26 -12.42 -4.95
CA GLU A 231 -11.90 -12.14 -5.42
C GLU A 231 -11.50 -10.65 -5.42
N SER A 232 -12.38 -9.74 -5.03
CA SER A 232 -12.09 -8.30 -5.05
C SER A 232 -12.66 -7.61 -3.82
N GLY A 233 -11.91 -6.66 -3.24
CA GLY A 233 -12.32 -5.92 -2.06
C GLY A 233 -12.44 -4.40 -2.29
N TYR A 234 -12.56 -3.65 -1.20
CA TYR A 234 -12.80 -2.22 -1.17
C TYR A 234 -11.51 -1.40 -1.30
N SER A 235 -11.56 -0.27 -2.01
CA SER A 235 -10.37 0.56 -2.29
C SER A 235 -10.57 2.05 -2.01
N ASN A 236 -11.81 2.54 -2.01
CA ASN A 236 -12.10 3.93 -1.72
C ASN A 236 -13.37 4.08 -0.89
N ILE A 237 -13.37 5.11 -0.05
CA ILE A 237 -14.49 5.46 0.83
C ILE A 237 -14.61 6.99 0.95
N LEU A 238 -15.84 7.48 1.07
CA LEU A 238 -16.18 8.89 1.27
C LEU A 238 -17.44 8.96 2.13
N ILE A 239 -17.49 9.87 3.10
CA ILE A 239 -18.74 10.22 3.80
C ILE A 239 -19.24 11.55 3.24
N ASP A 240 -20.50 11.59 2.81
CA ASP A 240 -21.11 12.79 2.26
C ASP A 240 -21.77 13.69 3.33
N VAL A 241 -22.20 14.88 2.92
CA VAL A 241 -22.86 15.88 3.76
C VAL A 241 -24.22 15.41 4.32
N ASN A 242 -24.82 14.36 3.78
CA ASN A 242 -26.04 13.75 4.32
C ASN A 242 -25.72 12.51 5.17
N ASN A 243 -24.46 12.29 5.50
CA ASN A 243 -23.95 11.13 6.26
C ASN A 243 -24.12 9.79 5.53
N VAL A 244 -24.16 9.80 4.20
CA VAL A 244 -24.14 8.58 3.39
C VAL A 244 -22.69 8.15 3.17
N VAL A 245 -22.42 6.86 3.40
CA VAL A 245 -21.11 6.27 3.18
C VAL A 245 -21.05 5.79 1.74
N TRP A 246 -20.20 6.38 0.92
CA TRP A 246 -19.93 5.97 -0.45
C TRP A 246 -18.68 5.10 -0.49
N ILE A 247 -18.78 3.91 -1.06
CA ILE A 247 -17.70 2.93 -1.11
C ILE A 247 -17.53 2.43 -2.54
N TYR A 248 -16.27 2.31 -2.96
CA TYR A 248 -15.94 1.61 -4.18
C TYR A 248 -15.11 0.37 -3.87
N GLY A 249 -15.58 -0.75 -4.37
CA GLY A 249 -14.96 -2.06 -4.23
C GLY A 249 -15.59 -3.01 -5.24
N ASN A 250 -14.86 -4.06 -5.59
CA ASN A 250 -15.38 -5.16 -6.39
C ASN A 250 -15.86 -4.68 -7.78
N ASN A 251 -15.17 -3.68 -8.33
CA ASN A 251 -15.52 -2.97 -9.56
C ASN A 251 -16.93 -2.35 -9.56
N GLN A 252 -17.45 -2.02 -8.37
CA GLN A 252 -18.79 -1.47 -8.18
C GLN A 252 -18.76 -0.30 -7.20
N LEU A 253 -19.73 0.60 -7.35
CA LEU A 253 -19.97 1.68 -6.41
C LEU A 253 -21.18 1.33 -5.55
N TYR A 254 -21.03 1.53 -4.24
CA TYR A 254 -22.07 1.33 -3.24
C TYR A 254 -22.29 2.60 -2.43
N SER A 255 -23.51 2.76 -1.92
CA SER A 255 -23.81 3.70 -0.85
C SER A 255 -24.44 2.97 0.33
N ILE A 256 -24.07 3.34 1.54
CA ILE A 256 -24.66 2.84 2.78
C ILE A 256 -25.33 4.00 3.50
N LYS A 257 -26.60 3.82 3.84
CA LYS A 257 -27.35 4.73 4.71
C LYS A 257 -28.22 3.91 5.64
N ASP A 258 -28.13 4.17 6.95
CA ASP A 258 -28.91 3.44 7.96
C ASP A 258 -28.74 1.92 7.86
N HIS A 259 -27.50 1.45 7.62
CA HIS A 259 -27.12 0.06 7.35
C HIS A 259 -27.73 -0.56 6.08
N ILE A 260 -28.46 0.22 5.28
CA ILE A 260 -29.00 -0.21 3.99
C ILE A 260 -27.97 0.09 2.91
N TRP A 261 -27.52 -0.95 2.24
CA TRP A 261 -26.64 -0.88 1.10
C TRP A 261 -27.42 -0.71 -0.19
N GLN A 262 -26.89 0.11 -1.08
CA GLN A 262 -27.41 0.30 -2.43
C GLN A 262 -26.26 0.28 -3.44
N LYS A 263 -26.35 -0.62 -4.42
CA LYS A 263 -25.45 -0.70 -5.57
C LYS A 263 -25.83 0.34 -6.61
N HIS A 264 -24.82 0.99 -7.19
CA HIS A 264 -24.97 2.04 -8.20
C HIS A 264 -24.31 1.64 -9.51
N ASN A 265 -25.05 1.78 -10.61
CA ASN A 265 -24.47 1.66 -11.94
C ASN A 265 -23.93 3.02 -12.38
N THR A 266 -22.62 3.17 -12.37
CA THR A 266 -21.91 4.41 -12.73
C THR A 266 -21.87 4.67 -14.24
N GLY A 267 -22.17 3.66 -15.06
CA GLY A 267 -21.97 3.71 -16.51
C GLY A 267 -20.52 3.66 -16.97
N LEU A 268 -19.56 3.47 -16.06
CA LEU A 268 -18.15 3.23 -16.36
C LEU A 268 -17.97 1.82 -16.97
N SER A 269 -16.89 1.62 -17.74
CA SER A 269 -16.55 0.27 -18.17
C SER A 269 -16.25 -0.63 -16.97
N LYS A 270 -16.55 -1.93 -17.13
CA LYS A 270 -16.46 -2.95 -16.06
C LYS A 270 -15.05 -3.11 -15.45
N GLU A 271 -14.02 -2.57 -16.08
CA GLU A 271 -12.61 -2.67 -15.65
C GLU A 271 -12.03 -1.33 -15.17
N THR A 272 -12.87 -0.30 -15.02
CA THR A 272 -12.41 1.01 -14.58
C THR A 272 -12.27 1.05 -13.07
N TYR A 273 -11.04 1.24 -12.58
CA TYR A 273 -10.76 1.49 -11.17
C TYR A 273 -11.03 2.96 -10.80
N ILE A 274 -11.57 3.20 -9.60
CA ILE A 274 -11.73 4.55 -9.04
C ILE A 274 -10.43 4.96 -8.34
N ILE A 275 -9.96 6.17 -8.62
CA ILE A 275 -8.72 6.71 -8.03
C ILE A 275 -9.02 7.47 -6.74
N THR A 276 -10.02 8.36 -6.76
CA THR A 276 -10.51 9.10 -5.60
C THR A 276 -11.98 9.43 -5.72
N MET A 277 -12.65 9.64 -4.58
CA MET A 277 -13.99 10.23 -4.52
C MET A 277 -13.96 11.50 -3.69
N SER A 278 -14.77 12.48 -4.07
CA SER A 278 -14.98 13.71 -3.30
C SER A 278 -16.42 14.19 -3.45
N GLU A 279 -16.85 15.10 -2.58
CA GLU A 279 -18.17 15.72 -2.67
C GLU A 279 -18.11 17.23 -2.89
N ASN A 280 -19.19 17.77 -3.45
CA ASN A 280 -19.57 19.16 -3.29
C ASN A 280 -20.62 19.24 -2.17
N PRO A 281 -20.28 19.71 -0.97
CA PRO A 281 -21.23 19.75 0.15
C PRO A 281 -22.42 20.69 -0.08
N ILE A 282 -22.30 21.63 -1.02
CA ILE A 282 -23.34 22.65 -1.31
C ILE A 282 -24.30 22.14 -2.37
N SER A 283 -23.77 21.64 -3.49
CA SER A 283 -24.60 21.14 -4.60
C SER A 283 -24.99 19.67 -4.44
N LYS A 284 -24.39 18.96 -3.48
CA LYS A 284 -24.54 17.51 -3.21
C LYS A 284 -24.14 16.62 -4.38
N GLU A 285 -23.16 17.07 -5.17
CA GLU A 285 -22.53 16.25 -6.21
C GLU A 285 -21.48 15.35 -5.58
N ILE A 286 -21.43 14.08 -5.99
CA ILE A 286 -20.29 13.21 -5.74
C ILE A 286 -19.46 13.15 -7.02
N PHE A 287 -18.17 13.43 -6.91
CA PHE A 287 -17.21 13.29 -7.99
C PHE A 287 -16.40 12.02 -7.81
N ILE A 288 -16.24 11.29 -8.91
CA ILE A 288 -15.48 10.06 -8.99
C ILE A 288 -14.40 10.26 -10.04
N SER A 289 -13.15 10.22 -9.61
CA SER A 289 -11.98 10.29 -10.49
C SER A 289 -11.68 8.90 -11.06
N SER A 290 -11.63 8.80 -12.39
CA SER A 290 -11.40 7.53 -13.10
C SER A 290 -10.50 7.70 -14.32
N PRO A 291 -9.95 6.60 -14.88
CA PRO A 291 -9.28 6.59 -16.18
C PRO A 291 -10.11 7.10 -17.38
N GLU A 292 -11.44 7.07 -17.27
CA GLU A 292 -12.37 7.49 -18.33
C GLU A 292 -12.78 8.98 -18.23
N GLY A 293 -12.50 9.62 -17.11
CA GLY A 293 -12.90 11.00 -16.82
C GLY A 293 -13.40 11.18 -15.39
N VAL A 294 -14.10 12.29 -15.16
CA VAL A 294 -14.80 12.55 -13.90
C VAL A 294 -16.24 12.14 -14.04
N VAL A 295 -16.65 11.12 -13.30
CA VAL A 295 -18.06 10.77 -13.15
C VAL A 295 -18.67 11.65 -12.06
N ILE A 296 -19.83 12.22 -12.34
CA ILE A 296 -20.58 13.07 -11.42
C ILE A 296 -21.89 12.36 -11.11
N TYR A 297 -22.15 12.15 -9.82
CA TYR A 297 -23.44 11.69 -9.33
C TYR A 297 -24.20 12.83 -8.68
N LYS A 298 -25.45 13.03 -9.08
CA LYS A 298 -26.38 13.94 -8.40
C LYS A 298 -27.82 13.54 -8.66
N ASN A 299 -28.63 13.42 -7.60
CA ASN A 299 -30.07 13.15 -7.71
C ASN A 299 -30.41 11.95 -8.63
N GLN A 300 -29.71 10.82 -8.43
CA GLN A 300 -29.86 9.60 -9.24
C GLN A 300 -29.50 9.74 -10.73
N LYS A 301 -28.84 10.85 -11.11
CA LYS A 301 -28.33 11.07 -12.46
C LYS A 301 -26.81 11.00 -12.45
N TRP A 302 -26.29 10.44 -13.52
CA TRP A 302 -24.87 10.28 -13.79
C TRP A 302 -24.49 11.15 -14.97
N ASP A 303 -23.48 11.98 -14.79
CA ASP A 303 -22.85 12.76 -15.85
C ASP A 303 -21.37 12.40 -15.96
N LEU A 304 -20.79 12.58 -17.14
CA LEU A 304 -19.37 12.28 -17.40
C LEU A 304 -18.66 13.47 -18.01
N ILE A 305 -17.62 13.94 -17.32
CA ILE A 305 -16.65 14.89 -17.87
C ILE A 305 -15.46 14.13 -18.42
N ASN A 306 -15.31 14.15 -19.74
CA ASN A 306 -14.19 13.58 -20.47
C ASN A 306 -13.84 14.47 -21.68
N GLN A 307 -12.94 14.03 -22.56
CA GLN A 307 -12.54 14.82 -23.73
C GLN A 307 -13.63 14.97 -24.80
N ASN A 308 -14.70 14.16 -24.75
CA ASN A 308 -15.86 14.30 -25.64
C ASN A 308 -16.80 15.42 -25.17
N THR A 309 -16.94 15.60 -23.85
CA THR A 309 -17.79 16.64 -23.26
C THR A 309 -17.05 17.95 -22.98
N VAL A 310 -15.75 17.87 -22.65
CA VAL A 310 -14.87 19.01 -22.37
C VAL A 310 -13.56 18.82 -23.14
N LYS A 311 -13.45 19.46 -24.31
CA LYS A 311 -12.30 19.30 -25.23
C LYS A 311 -10.97 19.75 -24.62
N GLU A 312 -11.03 20.63 -23.64
CA GLU A 312 -9.87 21.27 -23.03
C GLU A 312 -9.32 20.49 -21.83
N LEU A 313 -10.01 19.41 -21.43
CA LEU A 313 -9.53 18.46 -20.43
C LEU A 313 -8.19 17.87 -20.90
N PRO A 314 -7.07 18.04 -20.15
CA PRO A 314 -5.76 17.66 -20.64
C PRO A 314 -5.57 16.15 -20.85
N SER A 315 -6.29 15.32 -20.07
CA SER A 315 -6.36 13.86 -20.20
C SER A 315 -7.61 13.32 -19.52
N THR A 316 -8.13 12.18 -19.96
CA THR A 316 -9.22 11.46 -19.28
C THR A 316 -8.76 10.73 -18.02
N ASP A 317 -7.47 10.45 -17.89
CA ASP A 317 -6.88 9.79 -16.72
C ASP A 317 -6.81 10.77 -15.52
N ILE A 318 -7.79 10.68 -14.61
CA ILE A 318 -8.00 11.64 -13.50
C ILE A 318 -7.44 11.12 -12.18
N PHE A 319 -6.54 11.87 -11.56
CA PHE A 319 -5.93 11.53 -10.27
C PHE A 319 -6.57 12.21 -9.06
N LEU A 320 -7.20 13.35 -9.29
CA LEU A 320 -7.87 14.09 -8.22
C LEU A 320 -9.04 14.88 -8.81
N THR A 321 -10.11 14.94 -8.05
CA THR A 321 -11.19 15.88 -8.28
C THR A 321 -11.60 16.47 -6.94
N GLN A 322 -11.60 17.79 -6.79
CA GLN A 322 -12.00 18.44 -5.55
C GLN A 322 -12.54 19.85 -5.82
N ARG A 323 -13.61 20.25 -5.13
CA ARG A 323 -14.07 21.64 -5.13
C ARG A 323 -13.43 22.44 -4.00
N ASP A 324 -13.06 23.66 -4.30
CA ASP A 324 -12.69 24.66 -3.29
C ASP A 324 -13.91 25.45 -2.79
N SER A 325 -13.70 26.27 -1.77
CA SER A 325 -14.73 27.14 -1.16
C SER A 325 -15.30 28.18 -2.13
N ASN A 326 -14.56 28.51 -3.20
CA ASN A 326 -14.99 29.38 -4.30
C ASN A 326 -15.81 28.64 -5.37
N HIS A 327 -16.20 27.39 -5.11
CA HIS A 327 -16.96 26.51 -5.99
C HIS A 327 -16.26 26.13 -7.29
N ARG A 328 -14.94 26.32 -7.38
CA ARG A 328 -14.15 25.89 -8.54
C ARG A 328 -13.83 24.41 -8.38
N LEU A 329 -14.05 23.65 -9.44
CA LEU A 329 -13.72 22.23 -9.49
C LEU A 329 -12.32 22.05 -10.06
N TRP A 330 -11.40 21.63 -9.21
CA TRP A 330 -10.02 21.32 -9.58
C TRP A 330 -9.93 19.87 -10.03
N ILE A 331 -9.37 19.65 -11.21
CA ILE A 331 -9.19 18.32 -11.79
C ILE A 331 -7.71 18.14 -12.15
N GLY A 332 -7.06 17.24 -11.41
CA GLY A 332 -5.73 16.77 -11.71
C GLY A 332 -5.79 15.61 -12.69
N THR A 333 -5.20 15.76 -13.87
CA THR A 333 -5.14 14.71 -14.91
C THR A 333 -3.70 14.25 -15.14
N SER A 334 -3.48 13.09 -15.76
CA SER A 334 -2.12 12.58 -16.09
C SER A 334 -1.26 13.51 -16.96
N LYS A 335 -1.85 14.52 -17.62
CA LYS A 335 -1.14 15.44 -18.53
C LYS A 335 -1.16 16.90 -18.10
N GLY A 336 -1.73 17.22 -16.95
CA GLY A 336 -1.83 18.58 -16.41
C GLY A 336 -3.09 18.78 -15.58
N THR A 337 -3.34 20.03 -15.18
CA THR A 337 -4.50 20.39 -14.36
C THR A 337 -5.45 21.30 -15.12
N ILE A 338 -6.76 21.10 -14.93
CA ILE A 338 -7.81 22.02 -15.38
C ILE A 338 -8.66 22.44 -14.18
N ILE A 339 -9.20 23.66 -14.25
CA ILE A 339 -10.16 24.18 -13.28
C ILE A 339 -11.46 24.44 -14.02
N MET A 340 -12.58 24.08 -13.40
CA MET A 340 -13.91 24.37 -13.92
C MET A 340 -14.68 25.26 -12.95
N ASP A 341 -15.58 26.07 -13.48
CA ASP A 341 -16.45 26.92 -12.68
C ASP A 341 -17.56 26.12 -11.97
N LYS A 342 -18.43 26.83 -11.27
CA LYS A 342 -19.61 26.26 -10.60
C LYS A 342 -20.62 25.61 -11.58
N HIS A 343 -20.47 25.85 -12.88
CA HIS A 343 -21.29 25.28 -13.96
C HIS A 343 -20.54 24.23 -14.77
N ASN A 344 -19.40 23.73 -14.25
CA ASN A 344 -18.54 22.74 -14.89
C ASN A 344 -17.98 23.18 -16.26
N LYS A 345 -17.88 24.49 -16.49
CA LYS A 345 -17.22 25.03 -17.67
C LYS A 345 -15.74 25.24 -17.37
N PRO A 346 -14.83 24.88 -18.29
CA PRO A 346 -13.42 25.22 -18.17
C PRO A 346 -13.22 26.70 -17.87
N ILE A 347 -12.53 26.99 -16.78
CA ILE A 347 -11.97 28.32 -16.55
C ILE A 347 -10.64 28.32 -17.26
N PHE A 348 -10.48 29.22 -18.25
CA PHE A 348 -9.17 29.57 -18.81
C PHE A 348 -8.69 30.85 -18.16
N PRO A 349 -8.11 30.81 -16.96
CA PRO A 349 -7.34 31.94 -16.53
C PRO A 349 -6.03 31.85 -17.32
N ASP A 350 -5.79 32.80 -18.21
CA ASP A 350 -4.44 33.01 -18.76
C ASP A 350 -3.38 33.36 -17.68
N LEU A 351 -3.76 33.25 -16.39
CA LEU A 351 -3.05 33.58 -15.16
C LEU A 351 -2.69 32.37 -14.29
N LEU A 352 -3.09 31.13 -14.59
CA LEU A 352 -2.66 29.99 -13.75
C LEU A 352 -1.13 29.85 -13.83
N PRO A 353 -0.42 29.78 -12.69
CA PRO A 353 1.00 29.54 -12.68
C PRO A 353 1.36 28.31 -13.52
N SER A 354 2.39 28.45 -14.37
CA SER A 354 2.80 27.38 -15.30
C SER A 354 3.11 26.05 -14.60
N ILE A 355 3.51 26.10 -13.34
CA ILE A 355 3.75 24.95 -12.47
C ILE A 355 2.47 24.13 -12.23
N ILE A 356 1.31 24.77 -12.02
CA ILE A 356 0.02 24.11 -11.83
C ILE A 356 -0.49 23.58 -13.17
N LYS A 357 -0.48 24.40 -14.22
CA LYS A 357 -0.99 24.01 -15.55
C LYS A 357 -0.30 22.78 -16.12
N LYS A 358 1.03 22.67 -15.95
CA LYS A 358 1.84 21.60 -16.56
C LYS A 358 1.91 20.32 -15.73
N LYS A 359 1.50 20.37 -14.45
CA LYS A 359 1.60 19.26 -13.50
C LYS A 359 0.20 18.82 -13.05
N THR A 360 0.17 17.65 -12.46
CA THR A 360 -1.05 17.03 -11.94
C THR A 360 -1.16 17.34 -10.46
N ILE A 361 -2.24 18.01 -10.05
CA ILE A 361 -2.55 18.09 -8.63
C ILE A 361 -2.94 16.68 -8.13
N THR A 362 -2.36 16.26 -7.01
CA THR A 362 -2.65 14.97 -6.39
C THR A 362 -3.26 15.09 -4.99
N ASN A 363 -3.15 16.25 -4.33
CA ASN A 363 -3.84 16.58 -3.09
C ASN A 363 -4.15 18.07 -3.04
N ILE A 364 -5.26 18.42 -2.39
CA ILE A 364 -5.65 19.79 -2.06
C ILE A 364 -6.09 19.82 -0.60
N ALA A 365 -5.58 20.81 0.15
CA ALA A 365 -6.24 21.31 1.35
C ALA A 365 -6.46 22.82 1.19
N GLU A 366 -7.42 23.37 1.91
CA GLU A 366 -7.78 24.79 1.85
C GLU A 366 -7.77 25.38 3.26
N ASP A 367 -7.18 26.56 3.43
CA ASP A 367 -7.26 27.29 4.69
C ASP A 367 -8.54 28.13 4.81
N LYS A 368 -8.73 28.75 5.98
CA LYS A 368 -9.88 29.63 6.26
C LYS A 368 -9.94 30.89 5.39
N ASP A 369 -8.81 31.28 4.78
CA ASP A 369 -8.68 32.46 3.93
C ASP A 369 -8.84 32.12 2.44
N GLY A 370 -9.02 30.83 2.10
CA GLY A 370 -9.21 30.34 0.74
C GLY A 370 -7.90 30.07 -0.03
N ASN A 371 -6.74 30.07 0.65
CA ASN A 371 -5.49 29.64 0.03
C ASN A 371 -5.47 28.11 -0.06
N LEU A 372 -4.89 27.59 -1.14
CA LEU A 372 -4.85 26.17 -1.42
C LEU A 372 -3.46 25.59 -1.24
N PHE A 373 -3.35 24.55 -0.43
CA PHE A 373 -2.17 23.73 -0.27
C PHE A 373 -2.20 22.60 -1.30
N LEU A 374 -1.29 22.63 -2.26
CA LEU A 374 -1.32 21.74 -3.43
C LEU A 374 -0.07 20.87 -3.48
N SER A 375 -0.25 19.55 -3.68
CA SER A 375 0.83 18.67 -4.14
C SER A 375 0.75 18.50 -5.66
N LEU A 376 1.87 18.71 -6.35
CA LEU A 376 1.96 18.75 -7.81
C LEU A 376 2.93 17.70 -8.33
N TYR A 377 2.41 16.66 -8.96
CA TYR A 377 3.17 15.57 -9.54
C TYR A 377 3.39 15.76 -11.05
N ASP A 378 4.57 15.36 -11.56
CA ASP A 378 4.92 15.46 -12.99
C ASP A 378 5.03 14.06 -13.62
N PHE A 379 3.92 13.54 -14.16
CA PHE A 379 3.87 12.23 -14.85
C PHE A 379 4.67 12.20 -16.16
N LYS A 380 5.12 13.35 -16.70
CA LYS A 380 5.89 13.40 -17.96
C LYS A 380 7.36 13.06 -17.73
N LYS A 381 7.91 13.31 -16.53
CA LYS A 381 9.32 13.02 -16.20
C LYS A 381 9.54 11.56 -15.80
N LYS A 382 9.47 10.65 -16.78
CA LYS A 382 9.76 9.21 -16.58
C LYS A 382 11.25 8.84 -16.45
N LYS A 383 12.19 9.80 -16.56
CA LYS A 383 13.58 9.50 -16.96
C LYS A 383 14.66 9.35 -15.89
N LYS A 384 14.40 9.48 -14.59
CA LYS A 384 15.35 9.08 -13.54
C LYS A 384 14.55 8.52 -12.36
N ARG A 385 15.10 7.53 -11.66
CA ARG A 385 14.50 6.71 -10.57
C ARG A 385 13.90 7.47 -9.37
N GLN A 386 13.75 8.79 -9.45
CA GLN A 386 13.17 9.65 -8.41
C GLN A 386 12.07 10.49 -9.04
N GLN A 387 10.85 10.24 -8.58
CA GLN A 387 9.63 10.94 -8.98
C GLN A 387 9.46 12.15 -8.06
N TYR A 388 9.32 13.36 -8.61
CA TYR A 388 9.30 14.59 -7.82
C TYR A 388 7.89 15.18 -7.76
N THR A 389 7.42 15.39 -6.54
CA THR A 389 6.21 16.12 -6.16
C THR A 389 6.63 17.48 -5.64
N ASP A 390 6.20 18.55 -6.30
CA ASP A 390 6.32 19.89 -5.73
C ASP A 390 5.19 20.10 -4.72
N PHE A 391 5.45 20.84 -3.65
CA PHE A 391 4.44 21.28 -2.71
C PHE A 391 4.36 22.81 -2.74
N ILE A 392 3.16 23.37 -2.93
CA ILE A 392 2.96 24.81 -3.02
C ILE A 392 1.77 25.27 -2.18
N ILE A 393 1.79 26.55 -1.79
CA ILE A 393 0.58 27.29 -1.42
C ILE A 393 0.21 28.14 -2.63
N TYR A 394 -1.01 28.00 -3.12
CA TYR A 394 -1.61 28.87 -4.11
C TYR A 394 -2.52 29.87 -3.40
N HIS A 395 -2.14 31.14 -3.48
CA HIS A 395 -2.79 32.23 -2.76
C HIS A 395 -3.99 32.75 -3.52
N THR A 396 -4.92 33.39 -2.79
CA THR A 396 -6.14 33.97 -3.37
C THR A 396 -5.89 35.11 -4.36
N ASP A 397 -4.72 35.77 -4.28
CA ASP A 397 -4.27 36.80 -5.23
C ASP A 397 -3.73 36.21 -6.56
N GLY A 398 -3.66 34.88 -6.68
CA GLY A 398 -3.15 34.17 -7.85
C GLY A 398 -1.64 33.91 -7.84
N ASN A 399 -0.91 34.38 -6.83
CA ASN A 399 0.50 34.03 -6.62
C ASN A 399 0.65 32.66 -5.96
N TYR A 400 1.88 32.15 -5.88
CA TYR A 400 2.17 30.91 -5.17
C TYR A 400 3.51 30.95 -4.43
N THR A 401 3.56 30.22 -3.32
CA THR A 401 4.79 29.94 -2.57
C THR A 401 5.17 28.48 -2.78
N LYS A 402 6.39 28.22 -3.22
CA LYS A 402 6.89 26.86 -3.46
C LYS A 402 7.83 26.39 -2.36
N PHE A 403 7.60 25.17 -1.88
CA PHE A 403 8.44 24.48 -0.91
C PHE A 403 9.23 23.35 -1.59
N THR A 404 10.54 23.32 -1.33
CA THR A 404 11.50 22.33 -1.80
C THR A 404 12.36 21.84 -0.64
N LEU A 405 13.13 20.78 -0.86
CA LEU A 405 14.04 20.26 0.16
C LEU A 405 15.12 21.30 0.55
N GLU A 406 15.45 22.22 -0.35
CA GLU A 406 16.49 23.22 -0.16
C GLU A 406 16.00 24.49 0.56
N ASN A 407 14.73 24.86 0.41
CA ASN A 407 14.19 26.12 0.93
C ASN A 407 13.19 25.97 2.09
N SER A 408 12.92 24.74 2.52
CA SER A 408 11.90 24.44 3.52
C SER A 408 12.25 23.22 4.37
N GLY A 409 11.44 22.96 5.39
CA GLY A 409 11.53 21.73 6.18
C GLY A 409 10.61 20.61 5.69
N ILE A 410 10.21 20.59 4.42
CA ILE A 410 9.52 19.42 3.87
C ILE A 410 10.47 18.21 3.89
N ALA A 411 10.05 17.07 4.46
CA ALA A 411 10.94 15.92 4.68
C ALA A 411 11.24 15.10 3.42
N THR A 412 10.32 15.10 2.45
CA THR A 412 10.40 14.34 1.20
C THR A 412 9.64 15.10 0.10
N ASN A 413 10.05 14.88 -1.14
CA ASN A 413 9.37 15.40 -2.33
C ASN A 413 8.98 14.26 -3.28
N THR A 414 8.81 13.03 -2.80
CA THR A 414 8.55 11.85 -3.67
C THR A 414 7.35 11.02 -3.27
N SER A 415 6.73 11.32 -2.12
CA SER A 415 5.86 10.36 -1.43
C SER A 415 4.74 11.01 -0.61
N LEU A 416 4.21 12.18 -1.01
CA LEU A 416 3.09 12.82 -0.32
C LEU A 416 1.79 12.06 -0.64
N THR A 417 1.08 11.60 0.38
CA THR A 417 -0.13 10.77 0.23
C THR A 417 -1.41 11.54 0.53
N LYS A 418 -1.41 12.36 1.59
CA LYS A 418 -2.57 13.17 2.00
C LYS A 418 -2.11 14.49 2.60
N VAL A 419 -2.92 15.54 2.42
CA VAL A 419 -2.73 16.84 3.07
C VAL A 419 -4.04 17.22 3.77
N LEU A 420 -3.95 17.63 5.03
CA LEU A 420 -5.07 18.15 5.82
C LEU A 420 -4.67 19.46 6.50
N TYR A 421 -5.60 20.41 6.53
CA TYR A 421 -5.44 21.67 7.26
C TYR A 421 -6.27 21.61 8.55
N ASP A 422 -5.57 21.79 9.67
CA ASP A 422 -6.16 22.00 10.99
C ASP A 422 -6.42 23.50 11.18
N LYS A 423 -7.71 23.85 11.17
CA LYS A 423 -8.16 25.25 11.28
C LYS A 423 -8.15 25.80 12.70
N GLU A 424 -8.01 24.96 13.73
CA GLU A 424 -7.95 25.45 15.13
C GLU A 424 -6.58 26.06 15.44
N ASP A 425 -5.52 25.42 14.95
CA ASP A 425 -4.13 25.81 15.28
C ASP A 425 -3.35 26.38 14.07
N ASP A 426 -3.98 26.50 12.89
CA ASP A 426 -3.34 26.84 11.61
C ASP A 426 -2.15 25.92 11.28
N ILE A 427 -2.38 24.61 11.41
CA ILE A 427 -1.38 23.57 11.17
C ILE A 427 -1.73 22.82 9.89
N LEU A 428 -0.72 22.61 9.05
CA LEU A 428 -0.84 21.68 7.94
C LEU A 428 -0.21 20.33 8.32
N TRP A 429 -0.99 19.27 8.16
CA TRP A 429 -0.55 17.88 8.31
C TRP A 429 -0.39 17.25 6.93
N ILE A 430 0.81 16.74 6.65
CA ILE A 430 1.14 16.10 5.38
C ILE A 430 1.59 14.67 5.66
N ALA A 431 0.76 13.70 5.27
CA ALA A 431 1.11 12.28 5.31
C ALA A 431 2.07 11.94 4.17
N THR A 432 2.94 10.97 4.44
CA THR A 432 3.84 10.46 3.41
C THR A 432 3.90 8.93 3.42
N PHE A 433 4.18 8.35 2.26
CA PHE A 433 4.27 6.90 2.09
C PHE A 433 5.52 6.29 2.74
N ASN A 434 6.55 7.07 3.03
CA ASN A 434 7.82 6.51 3.55
C ASN A 434 8.67 7.46 4.41
N ALA A 435 8.23 8.69 4.68
CA ALA A 435 8.96 9.66 5.51
C ALA A 435 8.18 10.07 6.77
N GLY A 436 7.12 9.34 7.12
CA GLY A 436 6.26 9.62 8.26
C GLY A 436 5.33 10.81 8.04
N LEU A 437 4.98 11.48 9.13
CA LEU A 437 4.08 12.61 9.18
C LEU A 437 4.86 13.92 9.22
N ILE A 438 4.52 14.88 8.37
CA ILE A 438 5.08 16.23 8.42
C ILE A 438 4.02 17.15 9.02
N ARG A 439 4.44 17.96 9.99
CA ARG A 439 3.63 19.02 10.60
C ARG A 439 4.24 20.36 10.22
N TYR A 440 3.47 21.24 9.60
CA TYR A 440 3.89 22.58 9.25
C TYR A 440 3.00 23.61 9.96
N ASP A 441 3.62 24.38 10.86
CA ASP A 441 2.98 25.46 11.60
C ASP A 441 3.06 26.73 10.75
N LEU A 442 1.92 27.16 10.20
CA LEU A 442 1.85 28.29 9.26
C LEU A 442 2.23 29.61 9.94
N ASN A 443 1.81 29.78 11.20
CA ASN A 443 2.07 30.98 11.98
C ASN A 443 3.54 31.16 12.34
N LYS A 444 4.23 30.06 12.67
CA LYS A 444 5.66 30.07 13.04
C LYS A 444 6.61 29.83 11.88
N ASN A 445 6.09 29.50 10.69
CA ASN A 445 6.86 29.01 9.55
C ASN A 445 7.87 27.92 9.98
N SER A 446 7.39 26.93 10.74
CA SER A 446 8.24 25.90 11.33
C SER A 446 7.77 24.50 10.97
N TRP A 447 8.72 23.62 10.69
CA TRP A 447 8.47 22.27 10.20
C TRP A 447 8.91 21.24 11.23
N GLU A 448 8.09 20.22 11.42
CA GLU A 448 8.40 19.06 12.23
C GLU A 448 8.13 17.79 11.41
N ASN A 449 8.85 16.72 11.71
CA ASN A 449 8.67 15.44 11.02
C ASN A 449 8.70 14.30 12.02
N TYR A 450 7.57 13.62 12.15
CA TYR A 450 7.37 12.51 13.07
C TYR A 450 7.41 11.20 12.28
N HIS A 451 8.25 10.27 12.71
CA HIS A 451 8.45 8.97 12.06
C HIS A 451 8.87 7.91 13.08
N SER A 452 8.97 6.65 12.65
CA SER A 452 9.21 5.51 13.54
C SER A 452 10.53 5.57 14.32
N GLU A 453 11.56 6.24 13.81
CA GLU A 453 12.85 6.39 14.52
C GLU A 453 12.92 7.58 15.50
N ASN A 454 11.92 8.48 15.55
CA ASN A 454 11.98 9.69 16.37
C ASN A 454 10.69 10.01 17.16
N SER A 455 9.70 9.12 17.10
CA SER A 455 8.39 9.29 17.71
C SER A 455 7.79 7.92 18.06
N MET A 456 6.61 7.91 18.68
CA MET A 456 5.88 6.67 18.96
C MET A 456 5.12 6.14 17.74
N LEU A 457 5.22 6.77 16.56
CA LEU A 457 4.58 6.24 15.36
C LEU A 457 5.15 4.84 15.03
N PRO A 458 4.31 3.82 14.78
CA PRO A 458 4.79 2.46 14.55
C PRO A 458 5.45 2.31 13.17
N THR A 459 5.19 3.23 12.25
CA THR A 459 5.70 3.19 10.87
C THR A 459 5.89 4.59 10.30
N SER A 460 6.60 4.66 9.18
CA SER A 460 6.77 5.86 8.36
C SER A 460 5.90 5.84 7.09
N LYS A 461 5.10 4.78 6.88
CA LYS A 461 4.14 4.65 5.76
C LYS A 461 2.74 5.02 6.23
N ILE A 462 2.29 6.20 5.83
CA ILE A 462 0.95 6.74 6.12
C ILE A 462 0.22 6.88 4.78
N THR A 463 -0.91 6.20 4.64
CA THR A 463 -1.69 6.06 3.40
C THR A 463 -2.81 7.07 3.30
N ASP A 464 -3.47 7.37 4.42
CA ASP A 464 -4.55 8.36 4.52
C ASP A 464 -4.62 8.96 5.92
N MET A 465 -5.37 10.05 6.07
CA MET A 465 -5.62 10.71 7.35
C MET A 465 -7.01 11.34 7.40
N THR A 466 -7.57 11.47 8.60
CA THR A 466 -8.81 12.24 8.84
C THR A 466 -8.79 12.88 10.23
N PHE A 467 -9.58 13.93 10.42
CA PHE A 467 -9.85 14.50 11.74
C PHE A 467 -11.18 13.99 12.29
N ASP A 468 -11.26 13.81 13.61
CA ASP A 468 -12.55 13.77 14.28
C ASP A 468 -13.10 15.18 14.57
N LYS A 469 -14.30 15.25 15.16
CA LYS A 469 -14.95 16.52 15.54
C LYS A 469 -14.21 17.34 16.61
N ASN A 470 -13.27 16.71 17.33
CA ASN A 470 -12.44 17.34 18.34
C ASN A 470 -11.03 17.66 17.81
N TYR A 471 -10.82 17.55 16.49
CA TYR A 471 -9.54 17.71 15.81
C TYR A 471 -8.43 16.74 16.26
N ASN A 472 -8.82 15.57 16.77
CA ASN A 472 -7.88 14.47 16.87
C ASN A 472 -7.58 13.95 15.47
N LEU A 473 -6.29 13.76 15.18
CA LEU A 473 -5.83 13.29 13.88
C LEU A 473 -5.70 11.77 13.89
N TYR A 474 -6.44 11.10 13.01
CA TYR A 474 -6.34 9.67 12.77
C TYR A 474 -5.50 9.42 11.52
N LEU A 475 -4.60 8.45 11.59
CA LEU A 475 -3.70 8.05 10.53
C LEU A 475 -4.00 6.59 10.14
N ALA A 476 -4.27 6.36 8.86
CA ALA A 476 -4.19 5.05 8.25
C ALA A 476 -2.72 4.73 7.96
N THR A 477 -2.24 3.60 8.47
CA THR A 477 -0.83 3.18 8.32
C THR A 477 -0.74 1.72 7.97
N ASN A 478 0.45 1.25 7.59
CA ASN A 478 0.70 -0.17 7.37
C ASN A 478 1.03 -0.96 8.65
N GLN A 479 0.86 -0.34 9.81
CA GLN A 479 1.09 -0.93 11.13
C GLN A 479 -0.06 -0.53 12.07
N GLY A 480 -1.29 -0.59 11.53
CA GLY A 480 -2.53 -0.31 12.26
C GLY A 480 -2.98 1.15 12.22
N LEU A 481 -4.00 1.45 13.02
CA LEU A 481 -4.60 2.78 13.17
C LEU A 481 -3.85 3.57 14.22
N VAL A 482 -3.51 4.83 13.92
CA VAL A 482 -2.85 5.72 14.89
C VAL A 482 -3.73 6.95 15.14
N LYS A 483 -3.91 7.32 16.40
CA LYS A 483 -4.56 8.58 16.80
C LYS A 483 -3.53 9.51 17.45
N LEU A 484 -3.46 10.76 16.99
CA LEU A 484 -2.77 11.85 17.66
C LEU A 484 -3.83 12.74 18.32
N GLU A 485 -3.80 12.80 19.65
CA GLU A 485 -4.71 13.58 20.48
C GLU A 485 -3.93 14.64 21.24
N LYS A 486 -4.40 15.88 21.23
CA LYS A 486 -3.77 16.98 21.96
C LYS A 486 -4.01 16.80 23.47
N LYS A 487 -2.97 17.03 24.28
CA LYS A 487 -3.02 16.92 25.75
C LYS A 487 -3.72 18.09 26.42
#